data_AF-A0A522R8U9-F1
#
_entry.id   AF-A0A522R8U9-F1
#
_cell.length_a   1.000
_cell.length_b   1.000
_cell.length_c   1.000
_cell.angle_alpha   90.00
_cell.angle_beta   90.00
_cell.angle_gamma   90.00
#
_symmetry.space_group_name_H-M   'P 1'
#
loop_
_entity.id
_entity.type
_entity.pdbx_description
1 polymer ?
#
loop_
_entity_poly.entity_id
_entity_poly.type
_entity_poly.pdbx_seq_one_letter_code
_entity_poly.pdbx_strand_id
1 'polypeptide(L)'
;ALTEEKKQIEALLASDAKQWQTIAWEIGKIREKFGPDTALGRRRTSFADAPDHDLADIQHAMIEKEPITVIVSEKGWLRAMKGHLADFDSLSFKEGDKLKLALHAMTTDKVLLFTTGGKFYTIGADRLPGGRGHGEPVRIMVDMENDQDIATAFIHEPGRKLLLASHQGYGFVVPEDDVVANTRKGKQVMNVKTPDEAERAIVMTGDHVAVVGENRKMLVFPLTQVPEMARGKGVRLQRYKDGGLSDIKTFGIGEGLTWQDSSGRTFTRTREELAEWLGERAAAGRLAPKGFPRSGKFG
;
A
#
# COMPACT_ATOMS: atom_id res chain seq x y z
N ALA A 1 -39.25 16.25 -75.44
CA ALA A 1 -39.22 15.93 -73.99
C ALA A 1 -39.71 14.51 -73.75
N LEU A 2 -41.00 14.22 -73.93
CA LEU A 2 -41.59 12.90 -73.65
C LEU A 2 -40.99 11.73 -74.46
N THR A 3 -40.63 11.94 -75.73
CA THR A 3 -40.00 10.91 -76.57
C THR A 3 -38.57 10.57 -76.11
N GLU A 4 -37.85 11.55 -75.57
CA GLU A 4 -36.48 11.36 -75.08
C GLU A 4 -36.47 10.63 -73.73
N GLU A 5 -37.39 11.02 -72.84
CA GLU A 5 -37.62 10.35 -71.56
C GLU A 5 -38.04 8.88 -71.74
N LYS A 6 -38.96 8.61 -72.67
CA LYS A 6 -39.36 7.23 -73.03
C LYS A 6 -38.16 6.38 -73.45
N LYS A 7 -37.31 6.91 -74.33
CA LYS A 7 -36.12 6.20 -74.82
C LYS A 7 -35.12 5.89 -73.70
N GLN A 8 -34.95 6.81 -72.75
CA GLN A 8 -34.08 6.61 -71.59
C GLN A 8 -34.61 5.51 -70.66
N ILE A 9 -35.92 5.48 -70.41
CA ILE A 9 -36.58 4.45 -69.59
C ILE A 9 -36.49 3.08 -70.26
N GLU A 10 -36.78 2.98 -71.56
CA GLU A 10 -36.67 1.72 -72.30
C GLU A 10 -35.23 1.21 -72.33
N ALA A 11 -34.23 2.09 -72.47
CA ALA A 11 -32.82 1.74 -72.42
C ALA A 11 -32.34 1.29 -71.03
N LEU A 12 -32.97 1.79 -69.96
CA LEU A 12 -32.73 1.35 -68.59
C LEU A 12 -33.37 -0.02 -68.33
N LEU A 13 -34.63 -0.19 -68.74
CA LEU A 13 -35.36 -1.47 -68.60
C LEU A 13 -34.71 -2.61 -69.38
N ALA A 14 -34.10 -2.33 -70.53
CA ALA A 14 -33.47 -3.34 -71.38
C ALA A 14 -32.08 -3.79 -70.92
N SER A 15 -31.51 -3.26 -69.84
CA SER A 15 -30.14 -3.59 -69.41
C SER A 15 -29.97 -3.60 -67.90
N ASP A 16 -29.81 -4.79 -67.33
CA ASP A 16 -29.48 -4.99 -65.91
C ASP A 16 -28.25 -4.20 -65.48
N ALA A 17 -27.22 -4.13 -66.32
CA ALA A 17 -26.00 -3.38 -66.02
C ALA A 17 -26.29 -1.87 -65.81
N LYS A 18 -27.19 -1.29 -66.62
CA LYS A 18 -27.62 0.09 -66.44
C LYS A 18 -28.50 0.26 -65.22
N GLN A 19 -29.37 -0.70 -64.93
CA GLN A 19 -30.18 -0.68 -63.70
C GLN A 19 -29.31 -0.67 -62.45
N TRP A 20 -28.30 -1.54 -62.38
CA TRP A 20 -27.35 -1.56 -61.27
C TRP A 20 -26.53 -0.28 -61.16
N GLN A 21 -26.14 0.34 -62.29
CA GLN A 21 -25.48 1.65 -62.27
C GLN A 21 -26.41 2.74 -61.71
N THR A 22 -27.67 2.76 -62.14
CA THR A 22 -28.66 3.72 -61.61
C THR A 22 -28.92 3.50 -60.13
N ILE A 23 -29.09 2.25 -59.68
CA ILE A 23 -29.26 1.91 -58.25
C ILE A 23 -28.05 2.36 -57.44
N ALA A 24 -26.82 2.08 -57.89
CA ALA A 24 -25.61 2.51 -57.20
C ALA A 24 -25.52 4.04 -57.11
N TRP A 25 -25.92 4.75 -58.17
CA TRP A 25 -25.99 6.21 -58.19
C TRP A 25 -27.03 6.76 -57.20
N GLU A 26 -28.23 6.18 -57.15
CA GLU A 26 -29.27 6.59 -56.20
C GLU A 26 -28.86 6.31 -54.74
N ILE A 27 -28.26 5.15 -54.46
CA ILE A 27 -27.70 4.82 -53.14
C ILE A 27 -26.60 5.83 -52.76
N GLY A 28 -25.75 6.22 -53.71
CA GLY A 28 -24.75 7.28 -53.53
C GLY A 28 -25.39 8.61 -53.10
N LYS A 29 -26.45 9.04 -53.80
CA LYS A 29 -27.21 10.25 -53.46
C LYS A 29 -27.87 10.19 -52.08
N ILE A 30 -28.36 9.01 -51.67
CA ILE A 30 -28.92 8.80 -50.33
C ILE A 30 -27.81 8.91 -49.28
N ARG A 31 -26.64 8.32 -49.53
CA ARG A 31 -25.48 8.40 -48.63
C ARG A 31 -24.96 9.83 -48.48
N GLU A 32 -25.04 10.69 -49.49
CA GLU A 32 -24.69 12.11 -49.34
C GLU A 32 -25.61 12.84 -48.34
N LYS A 33 -26.91 12.51 -48.34
CA LYS A 33 -27.89 13.15 -47.45
C LYS A 33 -27.91 12.55 -46.04
N PHE A 34 -27.73 11.24 -45.93
CA PHE A 34 -27.93 10.48 -44.68
C PHE A 34 -26.71 9.67 -44.24
N GLY A 35 -25.55 9.93 -44.84
CA GLY A 35 -24.32 9.22 -44.53
C GLY A 35 -23.74 9.54 -43.16
N PRO A 36 -22.75 8.75 -42.72
CA PRO A 36 -22.14 8.86 -41.40
C PRO A 36 -21.47 10.22 -41.13
N ASP A 37 -21.16 10.98 -42.17
CA ASP A 37 -20.55 12.31 -42.07
C ASP A 37 -21.58 13.43 -41.82
N THR A 38 -22.88 13.17 -42.01
CA THR A 38 -23.94 14.16 -41.79
C THR A 38 -24.41 14.16 -40.34
N ALA A 39 -24.97 15.28 -39.87
CA ALA A 39 -25.48 15.37 -38.50
C ALA A 39 -26.60 14.35 -38.18
N LEU A 40 -27.36 13.93 -39.20
CA LEU A 40 -28.44 12.95 -39.06
C LEU A 40 -27.93 11.50 -39.14
N GLY A 41 -26.97 11.22 -40.02
CA GLY A 41 -26.43 9.87 -40.22
C GLY A 41 -25.25 9.52 -39.32
N ARG A 42 -24.65 10.50 -38.64
CA ARG A 42 -23.52 10.27 -37.72
C ARG A 42 -23.93 9.31 -36.61
N ARG A 43 -23.19 8.21 -36.53
CA ARG A 43 -23.33 7.22 -35.46
C ARG A 43 -23.05 7.87 -34.11
N ARG A 44 -24.00 7.76 -33.19
CA ARG A 44 -23.92 8.34 -31.84
C ARG A 44 -23.27 7.42 -30.81
N THR A 45 -23.09 6.15 -31.17
CA THR A 45 -22.47 5.13 -30.33
C THR A 45 -21.05 4.87 -30.78
N SER A 46 -20.14 4.73 -29.83
CA SER A 46 -18.82 4.14 -30.04
C SER A 46 -18.82 2.70 -29.58
N PHE A 47 -17.84 1.93 -30.05
CA PHE A 47 -17.48 0.69 -29.38
C PHE A 47 -16.48 1.05 -28.28
N ALA A 48 -16.68 0.48 -27.10
CA ALA A 48 -15.75 0.54 -25.99
C ALA A 48 -15.76 -0.83 -25.32
N ASP A 49 -14.61 -1.22 -24.78
CA ASP A 49 -14.56 -2.39 -23.92
C ASP A 49 -15.38 -2.11 -22.65
N ALA A 50 -16.07 -3.13 -22.15
CA ALA A 50 -16.72 -3.04 -20.84
C ALA A 50 -15.63 -2.72 -19.80
N PRO A 51 -15.85 -1.75 -18.89
CA PRO A 51 -14.89 -1.51 -17.84
C PRO A 51 -14.75 -2.79 -17.02
N ASP A 52 -13.52 -3.26 -16.87
CA ASP A 52 -13.21 -4.41 -16.03
C ASP A 52 -13.48 -3.98 -14.58
N HIS A 53 -14.56 -4.49 -13.98
CA HIS A 53 -14.86 -4.25 -12.58
C HIS A 53 -14.38 -5.47 -11.81
N ASP A 54 -13.42 -5.29 -10.92
CA ASP A 54 -13.00 -6.35 -10.02
C ASP A 54 -14.20 -6.76 -9.15
N LEU A 55 -14.57 -8.04 -9.20
CA LEU A 55 -15.66 -8.59 -8.40
C LEU A 55 -15.43 -8.38 -6.89
N ALA A 56 -14.17 -8.19 -6.46
CA ALA A 56 -13.83 -7.80 -5.10
C ALA A 56 -14.38 -6.40 -4.73
N ASP A 57 -14.39 -5.45 -5.67
CA ASP A 57 -14.86 -4.08 -5.44
C ASP A 57 -16.38 -4.04 -5.20
N ILE A 58 -17.14 -4.92 -5.86
CA ILE A 58 -18.60 -5.04 -5.68
C ILE A 58 -18.95 -5.56 -4.27
N GLN A 59 -18.18 -6.53 -3.75
CA GLN A 59 -18.41 -7.04 -2.39
C GLN A 59 -18.05 -6.01 -1.32
N HIS A 60 -16.98 -5.22 -1.55
CA HIS A 60 -16.62 -4.11 -0.66
C HIS A 60 -17.71 -3.03 -0.58
N ALA A 61 -18.43 -2.76 -1.68
CA ALA A 61 -19.52 -1.78 -1.70
C ALA A 61 -20.74 -2.15 -0.85
N MET A 62 -20.87 -3.42 -0.46
CA MET A 62 -21.97 -3.92 0.39
C MET A 62 -21.65 -3.86 1.89
N ILE A 63 -20.42 -3.51 2.27
CA ILE A 63 -20.01 -3.37 3.67
C ILE A 63 -20.43 -1.99 4.19
N GLU A 64 -21.25 -1.96 5.24
CA GLU A 64 -21.60 -0.72 5.92
C GLU A 64 -20.35 -0.09 6.55
N LYS A 65 -20.07 1.17 6.20
CA LYS A 65 -18.88 1.91 6.63
C LYS A 65 -19.07 2.47 8.04
N GLU A 66 -18.62 1.74 9.05
CA GLU A 66 -18.62 2.15 10.45
C GLU A 66 -17.18 2.45 10.94
N PRO A 67 -16.97 3.47 11.78
CA PRO A 67 -15.69 3.70 12.44
C PRO A 67 -15.43 2.63 13.51
N ILE A 68 -14.22 2.09 13.52
CA ILE A 68 -13.76 1.09 14.50
C ILE A 68 -12.33 1.38 14.97
N THR A 69 -11.98 0.86 16.14
CA THR A 69 -10.62 0.82 16.65
C THR A 69 -10.13 -0.61 16.64
N VAL A 70 -9.11 -0.89 15.83
CA VAL A 70 -8.44 -2.18 15.77
C VAL A 70 -7.39 -2.22 16.87
N ILE A 71 -7.41 -3.28 17.67
CA ILE A 71 -6.52 -3.48 18.81
C ILE A 71 -5.73 -4.75 18.56
N VAL A 72 -4.40 -4.65 18.68
CA VAL A 72 -3.47 -5.79 18.58
C VAL A 72 -2.72 -5.90 19.90
N SER A 73 -2.74 -7.08 20.49
CA SER A 73 -1.98 -7.36 21.71
C SER A 73 -0.56 -7.83 21.42
N GLU A 74 0.31 -7.83 22.43
CA GLU A 74 1.68 -8.34 22.30
C GLU A 74 1.70 -9.84 22.00
N LYS A 75 0.74 -10.61 22.53
CA LYS A 75 0.59 -12.05 22.23
C LYS A 75 -0.20 -12.35 20.96
N GLY A 76 -0.41 -11.36 20.09
CA GLY A 76 -1.05 -11.55 18.78
C GLY A 76 -2.56 -11.81 18.83
N TRP A 77 -3.25 -11.26 19.83
CA TRP A 77 -4.72 -11.22 19.86
C TRP A 77 -5.24 -9.98 19.13
N LEU A 78 -6.26 -10.16 18.31
CA LEU A 78 -6.89 -9.10 17.53
C LEU A 78 -8.34 -8.91 17.98
N ARG A 79 -8.78 -7.65 18.07
CA ARG A 79 -10.20 -7.27 18.19
C ARG A 79 -10.50 -5.93 17.57
N ALA A 80 -11.75 -5.71 17.20
CA ALA A 80 -12.27 -4.41 16.77
C ALA A 80 -13.33 -3.90 17.76
N MET A 81 -13.16 -2.67 18.24
CA MET A 81 -14.17 -1.96 19.03
C MET A 81 -14.89 -0.93 18.18
N LYS A 82 -16.19 -0.75 18.40
CA LYS A 82 -16.97 0.29 17.70
C LYS A 82 -16.49 1.68 18.10
N GLY A 83 -16.37 2.57 17.11
CA GLY A 83 -15.90 3.95 17.26
C GLY A 83 -14.38 4.08 17.28
N HIS A 84 -13.91 5.31 17.07
CA HIS A 84 -12.52 5.70 17.25
C HIS A 84 -12.32 6.05 18.73
N LEU A 85 -11.66 5.17 19.47
CA LEU A 85 -11.37 5.37 20.89
C LEU A 85 -10.32 6.45 21.06
N ALA A 86 -10.57 7.40 21.96
CA ALA A 86 -9.62 8.48 22.27
C ALA A 86 -8.49 8.03 23.21
N ASP A 87 -8.74 6.99 24.01
CA ASP A 87 -7.81 6.45 25.00
C ASP A 87 -7.86 4.92 24.99
N PHE A 88 -6.72 4.31 25.30
CA PHE A 88 -6.50 2.87 25.30
C PHE A 88 -6.23 2.31 26.71
N ASP A 89 -6.16 3.15 27.75
CA ASP A 89 -5.85 2.70 29.13
C ASP A 89 -6.91 1.78 29.73
N SER A 90 -8.17 1.96 29.31
CA SER A 90 -9.30 1.13 29.73
C SER A 90 -9.34 -0.27 29.09
N LEU A 91 -8.44 -0.58 28.15
CA LEU A 91 -8.44 -1.84 27.43
C LEU A 91 -8.00 -3.01 28.33
N SER A 92 -8.84 -4.05 28.40
CA SER A 92 -8.51 -5.27 29.13
C SER A 92 -7.88 -6.33 28.22
N PHE A 93 -6.87 -7.02 28.75
CA PHE A 93 -6.12 -8.07 28.07
C PHE A 93 -6.10 -9.35 28.92
N LYS A 94 -5.67 -10.46 28.32
CA LYS A 94 -5.43 -11.70 29.05
C LYS A 94 -4.23 -11.55 29.99
N GLU A 95 -4.11 -12.47 30.94
CA GLU A 95 -3.01 -12.47 31.90
C GLU A 95 -1.64 -12.50 31.21
N GLY A 96 -0.77 -11.57 31.61
CA GLY A 96 0.56 -11.36 31.04
C GLY A 96 0.56 -10.90 29.58
N ASP A 97 -0.55 -10.37 29.07
CA ASP A 97 -0.67 -9.73 27.76
C ASP A 97 -0.95 -8.23 27.93
N LYS A 98 -0.61 -7.43 26.92
CA LYS A 98 -0.84 -5.98 26.94
C LYS A 98 -1.00 -5.43 25.52
N LEU A 99 -1.36 -4.17 25.42
CA LEU A 99 -1.48 -3.48 24.15
C LEU A 99 -0.12 -3.46 23.43
N LYS A 100 -0.10 -3.93 22.17
CA LYS A 100 1.02 -3.71 21.26
C LYS A 100 0.82 -2.47 20.42
N LEU A 101 -0.34 -2.37 19.77
CA LEU A 101 -0.75 -1.20 19.01
C LEU A 101 -2.27 -1.12 18.91
N ALA A 102 -2.77 0.10 18.76
CA ALA A 102 -4.16 0.38 18.42
C ALA A 102 -4.18 1.35 17.23
N LEU A 103 -5.11 1.13 16.31
CA LEU A 103 -5.25 1.95 15.11
C LEU A 103 -6.72 2.23 14.83
N HIS A 104 -7.02 3.44 14.38
CA HIS A 104 -8.35 3.81 13.92
C HIS A 104 -8.52 3.36 12.48
N ALA A 105 -9.68 2.77 12.20
CA ALA A 105 -10.02 2.24 10.90
C ALA A 105 -11.51 2.44 10.62
N MET A 106 -11.91 2.19 9.39
CA MET A 106 -13.28 1.95 8.99
C MET A 106 -13.44 0.45 8.71
N THR A 107 -14.65 -0.09 8.89
CA THR A 107 -14.97 -1.49 8.56
C THR A 107 -14.62 -1.88 7.12
N THR A 108 -14.64 -0.93 6.19
CA THR A 108 -14.27 -1.13 4.78
C THR A 108 -12.76 -1.27 4.53
N ASP A 109 -11.93 -0.92 5.52
CA ASP A 109 -10.49 -0.86 5.35
C ASP A 109 -9.83 -2.25 5.40
N LYS A 110 -8.64 -2.35 4.81
CA LYS A 110 -7.79 -3.53 4.90
C LYS A 110 -6.70 -3.28 5.94
N VAL A 111 -6.54 -4.19 6.90
CA VAL A 111 -5.46 -4.17 7.89
C VAL A 111 -4.32 -5.05 7.39
N LEU A 112 -3.13 -4.46 7.25
CA LEU A 112 -1.90 -5.17 6.93
C LEU A 112 -1.17 -5.53 8.22
N LEU A 113 -0.83 -6.81 8.37
CA LEU A 113 -0.02 -7.33 9.47
C LEU A 113 1.33 -7.75 8.92
N PHE A 114 2.42 -7.26 9.51
CA PHE A 114 3.77 -7.68 9.18
C PHE A 114 4.33 -8.55 10.32
N THR A 115 4.91 -9.71 10.00
CA THR A 115 5.42 -10.65 11.01
C THR A 115 6.93 -10.63 11.11
N THR A 116 7.47 -11.16 12.23
CA THR A 116 8.92 -11.35 12.43
C THR A 116 9.55 -12.30 11.42
N GLY A 117 8.76 -13.17 10.77
CA GLY A 117 9.20 -13.97 9.62
C GLY A 117 9.30 -13.21 8.29
N GLY A 118 8.97 -11.92 8.27
CA GLY A 118 9.04 -11.07 7.07
C GLY A 118 7.89 -11.24 6.09
N LYS A 119 6.74 -11.75 6.58
CA LYS A 119 5.55 -12.00 5.78
C LYS A 119 4.49 -10.94 6.07
N PHE A 120 3.74 -10.56 5.04
CA PHE A 120 2.55 -9.72 5.17
C PHE A 120 1.29 -10.57 5.12
N TYR A 121 0.32 -10.25 5.96
CA TYR A 121 -1.04 -10.77 5.90
C TYR A 121 -2.03 -9.62 5.77
N THR A 122 -3.13 -9.85 5.08
CA THR A 122 -4.19 -8.86 4.89
C THR A 122 -5.48 -9.38 5.46
N ILE A 123 -6.10 -8.60 6.34
CA ILE A 123 -7.39 -8.92 6.97
C ILE A 123 -8.33 -7.74 6.72
N GLY A 124 -9.53 -8.00 6.21
CA GLY A 124 -10.58 -6.97 6.14
C GLY A 124 -11.01 -6.57 7.55
N ALA A 125 -11.12 -5.27 7.81
CA ALA A 125 -11.40 -4.79 9.15
C ALA A 125 -12.81 -5.19 9.63
N ASP A 126 -13.74 -5.42 8.71
CA ASP A 126 -15.07 -6.04 8.90
C ASP A 126 -15.01 -7.48 9.46
N ARG A 127 -13.90 -8.19 9.22
CA ARG A 127 -13.72 -9.59 9.64
C ARG A 127 -13.06 -9.74 11.01
N LEU A 128 -12.63 -8.64 11.62
CA LEU A 128 -12.04 -8.66 12.95
C LEU A 128 -13.09 -9.01 14.01
N PRO A 129 -12.71 -9.72 15.08
CA PRO A 129 -13.69 -10.14 16.07
C PRO A 129 -14.12 -8.89 16.87
N GLY A 130 -15.43 -8.65 16.90
CA GLY A 130 -16.02 -7.52 17.59
C GLY A 130 -16.15 -7.72 19.10
N GLY A 131 -16.58 -6.66 19.79
CA GLY A 131 -17.07 -6.73 21.17
C GLY A 131 -16.04 -6.33 22.24
N ARG A 132 -16.44 -6.49 23.51
CA ARG A 132 -15.63 -6.09 24.69
C ARG A 132 -14.75 -7.21 25.26
N GLY A 133 -14.80 -8.42 24.67
CA GLY A 133 -13.93 -9.53 25.05
C GLY A 133 -12.48 -9.31 24.64
N HIS A 134 -11.58 -10.26 24.93
CA HIS A 134 -10.15 -10.14 24.61
C HIS A 134 -9.79 -10.33 23.13
N GLY A 135 -10.77 -10.57 22.26
CA GLY A 135 -10.56 -10.86 20.84
C GLY A 135 -10.26 -12.33 20.56
N GLU A 136 -9.65 -12.57 19.41
CA GLU A 136 -9.22 -13.90 18.97
C GLU A 136 -7.73 -13.90 18.57
N PRO A 137 -7.03 -15.03 18.69
CA PRO A 137 -5.68 -15.16 18.17
C PRO A 137 -5.65 -14.93 16.65
N VAL A 138 -4.69 -14.13 16.18
CA VAL A 138 -4.48 -13.84 14.75
C VAL A 138 -4.41 -15.11 13.88
N ARG A 139 -3.89 -16.21 14.44
CA ARG A 139 -3.73 -17.51 13.78
C ARG A 139 -5.05 -18.19 13.39
N ILE A 140 -6.18 -17.77 13.96
CA ILE A 140 -7.50 -18.25 13.52
C ILE A 140 -7.86 -17.62 12.17
N MET A 141 -7.39 -16.40 11.91
CA MET A 141 -7.70 -15.64 10.70
C MET A 141 -6.70 -15.91 9.58
N VAL A 142 -5.43 -16.14 9.92
CA VAL A 142 -4.33 -16.31 8.94
C VAL A 142 -3.42 -17.49 9.29
N ASP A 143 -2.78 -18.06 8.28
CA ASP A 143 -1.95 -19.26 8.40
C ASP A 143 -0.50 -18.86 8.77
N MET A 144 -0.35 -18.30 9.97
CA MET A 144 0.94 -17.81 10.51
C MET A 144 1.67 -18.90 11.29
N GLU A 145 2.98 -19.03 11.06
CA GLU A 145 3.86 -20.00 11.72
C GLU A 145 4.01 -19.71 13.22
N ASN A 146 4.00 -20.76 14.06
CA ASN A 146 3.88 -20.65 15.53
C ASN A 146 5.02 -19.88 16.22
N ASP A 147 6.19 -19.85 15.60
CA ASP A 147 7.41 -19.20 16.07
C ASP A 147 7.54 -17.75 15.60
N GLN A 148 6.55 -17.23 14.87
CA GLN A 148 6.51 -15.84 14.42
C GLN A 148 5.53 -15.02 15.22
N ASP A 149 5.90 -13.76 15.49
CA ASP A 149 5.04 -12.77 16.11
C ASP A 149 4.66 -11.66 15.12
N ILE A 150 3.63 -10.88 15.45
CA ILE A 150 3.29 -9.66 14.71
C ILE A 150 4.34 -8.61 15.04
N ALA A 151 5.12 -8.15 14.06
CA ALA A 151 6.07 -7.06 14.22
C ALA A 151 5.33 -5.71 14.26
N THR A 152 4.43 -5.46 13.31
CA THR A 152 3.59 -4.24 13.27
C THR A 152 2.31 -4.48 12.46
N ALA A 153 1.38 -3.54 12.56
CA ALA A 153 0.16 -3.51 11.77
C ALA A 153 -0.26 -2.06 11.44
N PHE A 154 -0.86 -1.87 10.27
CA PHE A 154 -1.35 -0.57 9.81
C PHE A 154 -2.48 -0.74 8.79
N ILE A 155 -3.24 0.33 8.55
CA ILE A 155 -4.26 0.35 7.50
C ILE A 155 -3.59 0.48 6.14
N HIS A 156 -4.08 -0.32 5.19
CA HIS A 156 -3.65 -0.24 3.81
C HIS A 156 -4.10 1.08 3.17
N GLU A 157 -3.15 1.85 2.64
CA GLU A 157 -3.43 2.98 1.76
C GLU A 157 -2.67 2.78 0.44
N PRO A 158 -3.38 2.67 -0.70
CA PRO A 158 -2.75 2.44 -1.99
C PRO A 158 -1.76 3.52 -2.40
N GLY A 159 -0.73 3.14 -3.15
CA GLY A 159 0.28 4.06 -3.70
C GLY A 159 1.33 4.56 -2.71
N ARG A 160 1.27 4.19 -1.42
CA ARG A 160 2.34 4.47 -0.46
C ARG A 160 3.54 3.54 -0.68
N LYS A 161 4.68 3.94 -0.11
CA LYS A 161 5.89 3.11 -0.04
C LYS A 161 6.22 2.83 1.41
N LEU A 162 6.73 1.63 1.66
CA LEU A 162 7.16 1.18 2.98
C LEU A 162 8.66 0.95 2.98
N LEU A 163 9.33 1.27 4.09
CA LEU A 163 10.69 0.83 4.36
C LEU A 163 10.64 -0.35 5.32
N LEU A 164 11.13 -1.50 4.86
CA LEU A 164 11.26 -2.71 5.68
C LEU A 164 12.68 -2.82 6.23
N ALA A 165 12.80 -3.30 7.47
CA ALA A 165 14.10 -3.57 8.06
C ALA A 165 14.09 -4.80 8.98
N SER A 166 15.19 -5.56 8.96
CA SER A 166 15.46 -6.68 9.86
C SER A 166 16.32 -6.26 11.04
N HIS A 167 16.30 -7.08 12.09
CA HIS A 167 17.09 -6.88 13.29
C HIS A 167 18.60 -6.82 12.97
N GLN A 168 19.13 -7.61 12.03
CA GLN A 168 20.53 -7.51 11.61
C GLN A 168 20.85 -6.29 10.73
N GLY A 169 19.89 -5.39 10.51
CA GLY A 169 20.09 -4.14 9.78
C GLY A 169 20.11 -4.28 8.28
N TYR A 170 19.40 -5.27 7.72
CA TYR A 170 19.09 -5.29 6.28
C TYR A 170 17.74 -4.64 6.03
N GLY A 171 17.53 -4.06 4.85
CA GLY A 171 16.26 -3.44 4.51
C GLY A 171 16.18 -2.99 3.06
N PHE A 172 14.96 -2.67 2.63
CA PHE A 172 14.64 -2.19 1.29
C PHE A 172 13.29 -1.47 1.29
N VAL A 173 13.06 -0.67 0.25
CA VAL A 173 11.76 0.00 0.04
C VAL A 173 10.85 -0.94 -0.76
N VAL A 174 9.57 -1.01 -0.41
CA VAL A 174 8.56 -1.80 -1.14
C VAL A 174 7.31 -0.95 -1.38
N PRO A 175 6.72 -0.95 -2.59
CA PRO A 175 5.39 -0.40 -2.81
C PRO A 175 4.37 -1.10 -1.90
N GLU A 176 3.48 -0.35 -1.25
CA GLU A 176 2.51 -0.94 -0.33
C GLU A 176 1.51 -1.86 -1.06
N ASP A 177 1.18 -1.53 -2.31
CA ASP A 177 0.33 -2.37 -3.17
C ASP A 177 0.94 -3.76 -3.41
N ASP A 178 2.28 -3.85 -3.40
CA ASP A 178 3.01 -5.10 -3.57
C ASP A 178 3.03 -5.96 -2.30
N VAL A 179 2.59 -5.47 -1.14
CA VAL A 179 2.56 -6.27 0.09
C VAL A 179 1.17 -6.85 0.42
N VAL A 180 0.13 -6.41 -0.29
CA VAL A 180 -1.24 -6.91 -0.11
C VAL A 180 -1.29 -8.41 -0.43
N ALA A 181 -1.79 -9.19 0.53
CA ALA A 181 -1.92 -10.64 0.44
C ALA A 181 -3.37 -11.03 0.12
N ASN A 182 -3.54 -11.86 -0.92
CA ASN A 182 -4.88 -12.31 -1.35
C ASN A 182 -5.35 -13.59 -0.67
N THR A 183 -4.51 -14.24 0.14
CA THR A 183 -4.83 -15.53 0.78
C THR A 183 -4.42 -15.52 2.25
N ARG A 184 -5.02 -16.43 3.03
CA ARG A 184 -4.67 -16.65 4.45
C ARG A 184 -3.21 -17.05 4.67
N LYS A 185 -2.52 -17.58 3.64
CA LYS A 185 -1.09 -17.92 3.70
C LYS A 185 -0.18 -16.70 3.76
N GLY A 186 -0.70 -15.49 3.54
CA GLY A 186 0.09 -14.28 3.48
C GLY A 186 0.99 -14.20 2.25
N LYS A 187 1.84 -13.18 2.21
CA LYS A 187 2.79 -12.89 1.14
C LYS A 187 4.18 -12.70 1.73
N GLN A 188 5.14 -13.54 1.33
CA GLN A 188 6.53 -13.39 1.77
C GLN A 188 7.16 -12.19 1.06
N VAL A 189 7.62 -11.20 1.83
CA VAL A 189 8.21 -9.97 1.28
C VAL A 189 9.65 -9.82 1.74
N MET A 190 9.92 -9.87 3.04
CA MET A 190 11.28 -9.81 3.57
C MET A 190 11.81 -11.22 3.84
N ASN A 191 12.92 -11.60 3.23
CA ASN A 191 13.55 -12.90 3.49
C ASN A 191 14.52 -12.76 4.67
N VAL A 192 14.15 -13.31 5.82
CA VAL A 192 15.00 -13.43 7.01
C VAL A 192 15.37 -14.89 7.29
N LYS A 193 16.45 -15.10 8.01
CA LYS A 193 16.91 -16.43 8.42
C LYS A 193 17.40 -16.34 9.85
N THR A 194 16.96 -17.28 10.69
CA THR A 194 17.42 -17.40 12.09
C THR A 194 18.95 -17.25 12.17
N PRO A 195 19.49 -16.41 13.07
CA PRO A 195 18.78 -15.69 14.14
C PRO A 195 18.25 -14.30 13.74
N ASP A 196 18.27 -13.92 12.46
CA ASP A 196 17.69 -12.65 11.98
C ASP A 196 16.16 -12.74 11.89
N GLU A 197 15.50 -11.64 12.21
CA GLU A 197 14.04 -11.47 12.16
C GLU A 197 13.69 -10.11 11.57
N ALA A 198 12.52 -10.03 10.94
CA ALA A 198 11.98 -8.78 10.46
C ALA A 198 11.49 -7.95 11.67
N GLU A 199 11.94 -6.71 11.74
CA GLU A 199 11.83 -5.90 12.97
C GLU A 199 10.94 -4.66 12.74
N ARG A 200 10.96 -4.08 11.54
CA ARG A 200 10.25 -2.83 11.22
C ARG A 200 9.66 -2.86 9.82
N ALA A 201 8.45 -2.32 9.71
CA ALA A 201 7.85 -1.84 8.46
C ALA A 201 7.28 -0.45 8.76
N ILE A 202 7.83 0.59 8.14
CA ILE A 202 7.41 1.97 8.37
C ILE A 202 6.99 2.62 7.06
N VAL A 203 5.97 3.48 7.12
CA VAL A 203 5.56 4.29 5.98
C VAL A 203 6.68 5.28 5.66
N MET A 204 7.10 5.30 4.41
CA MET A 204 8.20 6.14 3.95
C MET A 204 7.73 7.59 3.82
N THR A 205 8.47 8.50 4.44
CA THR A 205 8.24 9.94 4.41
C THR A 205 9.56 10.68 4.16
N GLY A 206 9.52 11.73 3.36
CA GLY A 206 10.70 12.52 3.03
C GLY A 206 11.77 11.78 2.21
N ASP A 207 13.02 12.20 2.35
CA ASP A 207 14.13 11.84 1.45
C ASP A 207 15.33 11.20 2.17
N HIS A 208 15.32 11.14 3.51
CA HIS A 208 16.38 10.56 4.33
C HIS A 208 15.84 9.51 5.29
N VAL A 209 16.74 8.63 5.72
CA VAL A 209 16.49 7.63 6.75
C VAL A 209 17.52 7.78 7.87
N ALA A 210 17.03 7.73 9.10
CA ALA A 210 17.82 7.57 10.31
C ALA A 210 17.64 6.16 10.85
N VAL A 211 18.74 5.47 11.10
CA VAL A 211 18.79 4.15 11.75
C VAL A 211 19.59 4.27 13.04
N VAL A 212 19.14 3.58 14.08
CA VAL A 212 19.86 3.49 15.35
C VAL A 212 19.94 2.04 15.81
N GLY A 213 21.15 1.63 16.20
CA GLY A 213 21.40 0.31 16.76
C GLY A 213 21.22 0.25 18.27
N GLU A 214 21.10 -0.97 18.80
CA GLU A 214 21.07 -1.23 20.25
C GLU A 214 22.37 -0.79 20.94
N ASN A 215 23.48 -0.79 20.21
CA ASN A 215 24.76 -0.21 20.64
C ASN A 215 24.76 1.34 20.66
N ARG A 216 23.58 1.94 20.50
CA ARG A 216 23.31 3.38 20.50
C ARG A 216 24.05 4.16 19.42
N LYS A 217 24.44 3.52 18.32
CA LYS A 217 24.99 4.22 17.17
C LYS A 217 23.90 4.57 16.18
N MET A 218 23.82 5.83 15.81
CA MET A 218 22.92 6.36 14.80
C MET A 218 23.68 6.60 13.48
N LEU A 219 23.01 6.38 12.36
CA LEU A 219 23.47 6.74 11.02
C LEU A 219 22.31 7.36 10.26
N VAL A 220 22.57 8.44 9.53
CA VAL A 220 21.61 9.11 8.66
C VAL A 220 22.14 9.10 7.24
N PHE A 221 21.32 8.71 6.27
CA PHE A 221 21.70 8.68 4.86
C PHE A 221 20.49 8.89 3.93
N PRO A 222 20.71 9.30 2.67
CA PRO A 222 19.62 9.48 1.71
C PRO A 222 18.90 8.18 1.37
N LEU A 223 17.57 8.22 1.26
CA LEU A 223 16.75 7.06 0.87
C LEU A 223 17.06 6.56 -0.55
N THR A 224 17.62 7.41 -1.42
CA THR A 224 18.07 7.03 -2.76
C THR A 224 19.15 5.94 -2.76
N GLN A 225 19.81 5.70 -1.62
CA GLN A 225 20.77 4.62 -1.45
C GLN A 225 20.12 3.27 -1.12
N VAL A 226 18.82 3.24 -0.84
CA VAL A 226 18.03 2.03 -0.53
C VAL A 226 17.27 1.61 -1.79
N PRO A 227 17.44 0.36 -2.27
CA PRO A 227 16.72 -0.10 -3.45
C PRO A 227 15.25 -0.34 -3.15
N GLU A 228 14.43 -0.14 -4.18
CA GLU A 228 13.04 -0.57 -4.21
C GLU A 228 12.94 -2.01 -4.71
N MET A 229 12.23 -2.88 -4.00
CA MET A 229 12.10 -4.30 -4.32
C MET A 229 10.72 -4.84 -3.91
N ALA A 230 10.17 -5.76 -4.70
CA ALA A 230 8.93 -6.46 -4.34
C ALA A 230 9.14 -7.56 -3.27
N ARG A 231 10.33 -8.16 -3.23
CA ARG A 231 10.72 -9.19 -2.25
C ARG A 231 12.24 -9.32 -2.16
N GLY A 232 12.78 -9.59 -0.98
CA GLY A 232 14.19 -9.94 -0.82
C GLY A 232 14.71 -9.82 0.60
N LYS A 233 16.01 -10.02 0.78
CA LYS A 233 16.69 -9.68 2.04
C LYS A 233 16.91 -8.17 2.17
N GLY A 234 17.03 -7.47 1.06
CA GLY A 234 17.42 -6.07 1.01
C GLY A 234 18.92 -5.85 1.18
N VAL A 235 19.30 -4.59 1.31
CA VAL A 235 20.69 -4.14 1.48
C VAL A 235 20.97 -3.82 2.94
N ARG A 236 22.24 -3.85 3.34
CA ARG A 236 22.62 -3.43 4.70
C ARG A 236 22.36 -1.92 4.87
N LEU A 237 21.59 -1.55 5.88
CA LEU A 237 21.29 -0.18 6.28
C LEU A 237 22.39 0.38 7.20
N GLN A 238 22.77 -0.36 8.24
CA GLN A 238 23.85 -0.02 9.17
C GLN A 238 24.65 -1.27 9.52
N ARG A 239 25.95 -1.10 9.81
CA ARG A 239 26.80 -2.18 10.31
C ARG A 239 26.87 -2.16 11.82
N TYR A 240 26.29 -3.16 12.47
CA TYR A 240 26.43 -3.36 13.91
C TYR A 240 27.67 -4.19 14.23
N LYS A 241 28.40 -3.80 15.28
CA LYS A 241 29.48 -4.62 15.87
C LYS A 241 28.92 -5.61 16.87
N ASP A 242 27.86 -5.20 17.57
CA ASP A 242 27.16 -5.83 18.67
C ASP A 242 25.69 -5.38 18.64
N GLY A 243 24.78 -6.28 18.98
CA GLY A 243 23.32 -6.07 18.88
C GLY A 243 22.80 -5.97 17.44
N GLY A 244 21.60 -5.40 17.31
CA GLY A 244 20.94 -5.16 16.04
C GLY A 244 20.34 -3.76 15.90
N LEU A 245 19.41 -3.64 14.95
CA LEU A 245 18.58 -2.47 14.75
C LEU A 245 17.70 -2.27 15.98
N SER A 246 17.83 -1.11 16.62
CA SER A 246 16.90 -0.70 17.66
C SER A 246 15.72 0.02 17.06
N ASP A 247 15.94 0.99 16.17
CA ASP A 247 14.84 1.71 15.54
C ASP A 247 15.23 2.36 14.21
N ILE A 248 14.21 2.72 13.42
CA ILE A 248 14.38 3.33 12.11
C ILE A 248 13.27 4.36 11.88
N LYS A 249 13.64 5.48 11.26
CA LYS A 249 12.70 6.55 10.93
C LYS A 249 13.08 7.21 9.61
N THR A 250 12.10 7.44 8.75
CA THR A 250 12.25 8.27 7.54
C THR A 250 11.78 9.70 7.82
N PHE A 251 12.39 10.67 7.17
CA PHE A 251 12.07 12.09 7.33
C PHE A 251 12.59 12.92 6.16
N GLY A 252 12.05 14.13 5.99
CA GLY A 252 12.61 15.12 5.06
C GLY A 252 13.80 15.84 5.69
N ILE A 253 14.97 15.84 5.06
CA ILE A 253 16.17 16.48 5.65
C ILE A 253 16.00 17.98 5.89
N GLY A 254 15.14 18.65 5.11
CA GLY A 254 14.77 20.05 5.30
C GLY A 254 13.87 20.31 6.52
N GLU A 255 13.07 19.31 6.94
CA GLU A 255 12.22 19.38 8.13
C GLU A 255 12.98 19.02 9.41
N GLY A 256 14.05 18.23 9.25
CA GLY A 256 14.89 17.77 10.34
C GLY A 256 14.43 16.45 10.96
N LEU A 257 15.34 15.79 11.66
CA LEU A 257 15.06 14.54 12.34
C LEU A 257 14.43 14.81 13.70
N THR A 258 13.27 14.21 13.96
CA THR A 258 12.56 14.38 15.23
C THR A 258 12.60 13.15 16.11
N TRP A 259 12.66 13.34 17.42
CA TRP A 259 12.42 12.27 18.38
C TRP A 259 11.83 12.77 19.70
N GLN A 260 11.19 11.88 20.46
CA GLN A 260 10.70 12.17 21.81
C GLN A 260 11.65 11.63 22.88
N ASP A 261 11.88 12.40 23.94
CA ASP A 261 12.58 11.90 25.12
C ASP A 261 11.61 11.18 26.10
N SER A 262 12.17 10.64 27.18
CA SER A 262 11.38 9.95 28.22
C SER A 262 10.39 10.85 28.97
N SER A 263 10.49 12.17 28.83
CA SER A 263 9.57 13.15 29.42
C SER A 263 8.49 13.63 28.43
N GLY A 264 8.47 13.07 27.21
CA GLY A 264 7.54 13.45 26.15
C GLY A 264 7.95 14.73 25.40
N ARG A 265 9.14 15.28 25.67
CA ARG A 265 9.63 16.46 24.94
C ARG A 265 10.09 16.04 23.55
N THR A 266 9.59 16.74 22.52
CA THR A 266 10.04 16.56 21.15
C THR A 266 11.31 17.37 20.88
N PHE A 267 12.33 16.69 20.36
CA PHE A 267 13.54 17.29 19.80
C PHE A 267 13.44 17.26 18.28
N THR A 268 13.93 18.32 17.64
CA THR A 268 14.10 18.41 16.19
C THR A 268 15.56 18.77 15.92
N ARG A 269 16.23 18.02 15.06
CA ARG A 269 17.60 18.31 14.61
C ARG A 269 17.63 18.70 13.15
N THR A 270 18.20 19.86 12.87
CA THR A 270 18.38 20.32 11.49
C THR A 270 19.48 19.53 10.79
N ARG A 271 19.59 19.71 9.48
CA ARG A 271 20.65 19.11 8.67
C ARG A 271 22.05 19.41 9.22
N GLU A 272 22.30 20.65 9.62
CA GLU A 272 23.59 21.12 10.14
C GLU A 272 23.93 20.43 11.46
N GLU A 273 22.94 20.28 12.35
CA GLU A 273 23.10 19.54 13.60
C GLU A 273 23.29 18.03 13.38
N LEU A 274 22.81 17.48 12.26
CA LEU A 274 22.98 16.08 11.88
C LEU A 274 24.29 15.79 11.15
N ALA A 275 25.15 16.79 10.91
CA ALA A 275 26.35 16.65 10.09
C ALA A 275 27.27 15.50 10.52
N GLU A 276 27.40 15.21 11.82
CA GLU A 276 28.24 14.12 12.32
C GLU A 276 27.65 12.71 12.07
N TRP A 277 26.34 12.61 11.88
CA TRP A 277 25.62 11.35 11.65
C TRP A 277 25.28 11.11 10.18
N LEU A 278 25.37 12.14 9.33
CA LEU A 278 25.28 12.01 7.89
C LEU A 278 26.46 11.20 7.35
N GLY A 279 26.18 10.13 6.63
CA GLY A 279 27.20 9.28 6.05
C GLY A 279 26.66 8.34 4.97
N GLU A 280 27.51 7.43 4.51
CA GLU A 280 27.11 6.41 3.53
C GLU A 280 26.35 5.26 4.21
N ARG A 281 25.35 4.72 3.50
CA ARG A 281 24.63 3.51 3.89
C ARG A 281 25.63 2.38 4.21
N ALA A 282 25.27 1.56 5.21
CA ALA A 282 26.07 0.44 5.73
C ALA A 282 27.31 0.83 6.55
N ALA A 283 27.54 2.13 6.79
CA ALA A 283 28.50 2.57 7.80
C ALA A 283 28.09 2.12 9.22
N ALA A 284 29.00 2.20 10.17
CA ALA A 284 28.73 1.81 11.56
C ALA A 284 27.90 2.84 12.34
N GLY A 285 27.80 4.07 11.84
CA GLY A 285 27.20 5.20 12.56
C GLY A 285 28.08 5.76 13.68
N ARG A 286 27.58 6.81 14.33
CA ARG A 286 28.19 7.50 15.49
C ARG A 286 27.28 7.38 16.71
N LEU A 287 27.83 7.57 17.91
CA LEU A 287 27.01 7.55 19.13
C LEU A 287 25.84 8.52 19.00
N ALA A 288 24.64 8.09 19.37
CA ALA A 288 23.41 8.87 19.21
C ALA A 288 23.53 10.26 19.89
N PRO A 289 22.88 11.30 19.34
CA PRO A 289 22.97 12.66 19.85
C PRO A 289 22.62 12.77 21.34
N LYS A 290 23.15 13.80 22.00
CA LYS A 290 22.71 14.15 23.36
C LYS A 290 21.20 14.46 23.34
N GLY A 291 20.49 13.86 24.29
CA GLY A 291 19.03 13.94 24.37
C GLY A 291 18.28 12.82 23.62
N PHE A 292 18.98 11.94 22.91
CA PHE A 292 18.35 10.73 22.36
C PHE A 292 17.94 9.76 23.49
N PRO A 293 16.70 9.25 23.49
CA PRO A 293 16.17 8.47 24.60
C PRO A 293 16.97 7.18 24.82
N ARG A 294 17.02 6.74 26.09
CA ARG A 294 17.71 5.51 26.47
C ARG A 294 17.02 4.25 25.96
N SER A 295 15.73 4.34 25.60
CA SER A 295 14.97 3.26 24.96
C SER A 295 15.52 2.90 23.57
N GLY A 296 16.30 3.79 22.94
CA GLY A 296 16.80 3.58 21.58
C GLY A 296 15.77 3.83 20.48
N LYS A 297 14.59 4.39 20.81
CA LYS A 297 13.49 4.62 19.87
C LYS A 297 13.37 6.10 19.50
N PHE A 298 12.94 6.40 18.28
CA PHE A 298 12.68 7.79 17.86
C PHE A 298 11.37 8.33 18.43
N GLY A 299 10.39 7.49 18.73
CA GLY A 299 9.09 7.88 19.24
C GLY A 299 8.13 6.72 19.13
#